data_AF-A0A534L9S5-F1
#
_entry.id   AF-A0A534L9S5-F1
#
_cell.length_a   1.000
_cell.length_b   1.000
_cell.length_c   1.000
_cell.angle_alpha   90.00
_cell.angle_beta   90.00
_cell.angle_gamma   90.00
#
_symmetry.space_group_name_H-M   'P 1'
#
loop_
_entity.id
_entity.type
_entity.pdbx_description
1 polymer ?
#
loop_
_entity_poly.entity_id
_entity_poly.type
_entity_poly.pdbx_seq_one_letter_code
_entity_poly.pdbx_strand_id
1 'polypeptide(L)'
;MLTAVVDRSGRGGTRKVKAAFEEVAARYAEHGLRVSWPVSAEIVSMAIMGATKSSGSSHTLFVSVRAVESGLLDGLIAHEMGHMLRTELGHASHNAEVFRALSREVRIPRAAEGAFSAAFNHIQDIYADDYAFLVFSTDGDDRAYEFFSQWIEGNASMRGRNRWKNVGLAATNGFALGNLLRHGRLSKDDPLWERAHAFDREAGFEAVAALADFYAKLPEDPSPAAFVTQVNTLATVMTRAASS
;
A
#
# COMPACT_ATOMS: atom_id res chain seq x y z
N MET A 1 -11.47 -8.09 16.19
CA MET A 1 -10.93 -8.97 17.27
C MET A 1 -10.45 -10.29 16.67
N LEU A 2 -9.25 -10.77 17.03
CA LEU A 2 -8.66 -12.00 16.48
C LEU A 2 -9.36 -13.25 17.03
N THR A 3 -9.91 -14.09 16.15
CA THR A 3 -10.68 -15.28 16.52
C THR A 3 -9.93 -16.58 16.27
N ALA A 4 -9.00 -16.60 15.32
CA ALA A 4 -8.19 -17.78 15.01
C ALA A 4 -6.86 -17.38 14.36
N VAL A 5 -5.83 -18.20 14.56
CA VAL A 5 -4.59 -18.18 13.77
C VAL A 5 -4.33 -19.60 13.29
N VAL A 6 -4.39 -19.81 11.98
CA VAL A 6 -4.24 -21.13 11.34
C VAL A 6 -2.96 -21.14 10.52
N ASP A 7 -2.09 -22.11 10.78
CA ASP A 7 -0.94 -22.35 9.92
C ASP A 7 -1.31 -23.33 8.81
N ARG A 8 -1.46 -22.82 7.58
CA ARG A 8 -1.71 -23.62 6.37
C ARG A 8 -0.42 -24.07 5.71
N SER A 9 0.71 -23.48 6.08
CA SER A 9 2.03 -23.76 5.51
C SER A 9 2.73 -24.95 6.19
N GLY A 10 2.36 -25.26 7.44
CA GLY A 10 3.01 -26.28 8.26
C GLY A 10 4.38 -25.84 8.81
N ARG A 11 4.72 -24.55 8.74
CA ARG A 11 6.01 -23.98 9.15
C ARG A 11 6.01 -23.38 10.55
N GLY A 12 4.86 -23.36 11.22
CA GLY A 12 4.67 -22.76 12.54
C GLY A 12 4.43 -21.24 12.48
N GLY A 13 4.60 -20.58 13.63
CA GLY A 13 4.48 -19.12 13.74
C GLY A 13 3.15 -18.58 14.28
N THR A 14 2.17 -19.44 14.55
CA THR A 14 0.83 -19.04 15.05
C THR A 14 0.90 -18.16 16.31
N ARG A 15 1.77 -18.51 17.28
CA ARG A 15 2.00 -17.69 18.48
C ARG A 15 2.60 -16.33 18.17
N LYS A 16 3.54 -16.25 17.22
CA LYS A 16 4.20 -15.01 16.80
C LYS A 16 3.20 -14.07 16.12
N VAL A 17 2.39 -14.58 15.20
CA VAL A 17 1.32 -13.82 14.53
C VAL A 17 0.26 -13.34 15.52
N LYS A 18 -0.17 -14.20 16.46
CA LYS A 18 -1.12 -13.81 17.52
C LYS A 18 -0.57 -12.66 18.36
N ALA A 19 0.67 -12.79 18.85
CA ALA A 19 1.29 -11.77 19.68
C ALA A 19 1.43 -10.43 18.95
N ALA A 20 1.95 -10.45 17.72
CA ALA A 20 2.10 -9.24 16.91
C ALA A 20 0.75 -8.57 16.59
N PHE A 21 -0.29 -9.36 16.30
CA PHE A 21 -1.64 -8.82 16.12
C PHE A 21 -2.18 -8.15 17.38
N GLU A 22 -2.04 -8.78 18.54
CA GLU A 22 -2.50 -8.24 19.81
C GLU A 22 -1.76 -6.95 20.19
N GLU A 23 -0.47 -6.88 19.89
CA GLU A 23 0.35 -5.68 20.10
C GLU A 23 -0.08 -4.53 19.18
N VAL A 24 -0.22 -4.76 17.88
CA VAL A 24 -0.70 -3.75 16.92
C VAL A 24 -2.09 -3.27 17.31
N ALA A 25 -2.99 -4.18 17.68
CA ALA A 25 -4.34 -3.83 18.12
C ALA A 25 -4.34 -2.97 19.38
N ALA A 26 -3.42 -3.21 20.33
CA ALA A 26 -3.25 -2.39 21.52
C ALA A 26 -2.77 -0.98 21.16
N ARG A 27 -1.73 -0.85 20.33
CA ARG A 27 -1.23 0.44 19.84
C ARG A 27 -2.31 1.23 19.09
N TYR A 28 -3.11 0.58 18.25
CA TYR A 28 -4.27 1.22 17.59
C TYR A 28 -5.31 1.72 18.58
N ALA A 29 -5.58 0.97 19.65
CA ALA A 29 -6.50 1.38 20.70
C ALA A 29 -6.05 2.66 21.43
N GLU A 30 -4.74 2.88 21.60
CA GLU A 30 -4.19 4.13 22.16
C GLU A 30 -4.52 5.36 21.30
N HIS A 31 -4.74 5.15 20.00
CA HIS A 31 -5.20 6.17 19.05
C HIS A 31 -6.72 6.16 18.82
N GLY A 32 -7.49 5.41 19.62
CA GLY A 32 -8.95 5.30 19.48
C GLY A 32 -9.40 4.48 18.26
N LEU A 33 -8.50 3.74 17.62
CA LEU A 33 -8.78 2.90 16.45
C LEU A 33 -9.07 1.47 16.89
N ARG A 34 -10.09 0.83 16.30
CA ARG A 34 -10.46 -0.55 16.63
C ARG A 34 -11.11 -1.27 15.46
N VAL A 35 -10.50 -2.37 15.03
CA VAL A 35 -11.12 -3.36 14.13
C VAL A 35 -12.19 -4.12 14.91
N SER A 36 -13.45 -3.88 14.55
CA SER A 36 -14.62 -4.38 15.26
C SER A 36 -15.06 -5.74 14.76
N TRP A 37 -14.85 -6.04 13.48
CA TRP A 37 -15.23 -7.33 12.91
C TRP A 37 -14.29 -8.45 13.39
N PRO A 38 -14.76 -9.70 13.43
CA PRO A 38 -13.92 -10.87 13.66
C PRO A 38 -12.81 -10.98 12.61
N VAL A 39 -11.59 -11.27 13.06
CA VAL A 39 -10.43 -11.47 12.19
C VAL A 39 -9.91 -12.90 12.37
N SER A 40 -9.79 -13.65 11.28
CA SER A 40 -9.03 -14.90 11.25
C SER A 40 -7.70 -14.67 10.54
N ALA A 41 -6.58 -15.11 11.12
CA ALA A 41 -5.29 -15.07 10.47
C ALA A 41 -4.91 -16.43 9.87
N GLU A 42 -4.41 -16.45 8.64
CA GLU A 42 -3.89 -17.65 7.96
C GLU A 42 -2.44 -17.46 7.55
N ILE A 43 -1.53 -18.33 8.04
CA ILE A 43 -0.13 -18.38 7.61
C ILE A 43 -0.05 -19.26 6.37
N VAL A 44 0.36 -18.67 5.24
CA VAL A 44 0.32 -19.32 3.93
C VAL A 44 1.61 -19.08 3.14
N SER A 45 1.90 -19.96 2.18
CA SER A 45 2.98 -19.73 1.21
C SER A 45 2.47 -18.84 0.08
N MET A 46 2.98 -17.62 -0.02
CA MET A 46 2.62 -16.66 -1.06
C MET A 46 3.80 -15.76 -1.45
N ALA A 47 3.69 -15.08 -2.59
CA ALA A 47 4.74 -14.23 -3.13
C ALA A 47 4.81 -12.84 -2.46
N ILE A 48 3.68 -12.34 -1.95
CA ILE A 48 3.58 -11.06 -1.23
C ILE A 48 3.69 -11.29 0.28
N MET A 49 3.91 -10.25 1.08
CA MET A 49 4.14 -10.40 2.51
C MET A 49 2.86 -10.70 3.29
N GLY A 50 1.75 -10.08 2.92
CA GLY A 50 0.43 -10.34 3.45
C GLY A 50 -0.66 -9.81 2.52
N ALA A 51 -1.90 -10.06 2.92
CA ALA A 51 -3.08 -9.51 2.27
C ALA A 51 -4.28 -9.60 3.21
N THR A 52 -5.26 -8.73 3.00
CA THR A 52 -6.54 -8.78 3.70
C THR A 52 -7.67 -9.09 2.74
N LYS A 53 -8.56 -9.97 3.17
CA LYS A 53 -9.86 -10.18 2.52
C LYS A 53 -10.98 -9.86 3.50
N SER A 54 -11.84 -8.93 3.12
CA SER A 54 -13.05 -8.59 3.87
C SER A 54 -14.27 -9.21 3.19
N SER A 55 -15.11 -9.91 3.95
CA SER A 55 -16.33 -10.54 3.41
C SER A 55 -17.46 -10.51 4.44
N GLY A 56 -18.59 -9.91 4.05
CA GLY A 56 -19.69 -9.65 4.98
C GLY A 56 -19.19 -8.81 6.15
N SER A 57 -19.30 -9.35 7.36
CA SER A 57 -18.85 -8.72 8.61
C SER A 57 -17.66 -9.47 9.22
N SER A 58 -16.67 -9.87 8.41
CA SER A 58 -15.48 -10.59 8.86
C SER A 58 -14.27 -10.31 7.97
N HIS A 59 -13.07 -10.44 8.55
CA HIS A 59 -11.80 -10.30 7.85
C HIS A 59 -10.99 -11.60 7.92
N THR A 60 -10.29 -11.89 6.84
CA THR A 60 -9.20 -12.86 6.80
C THR A 60 -7.90 -12.11 6.53
N LEU A 61 -6.99 -12.19 7.50
CA LEU A 61 -5.61 -11.73 7.38
C LEU A 61 -4.76 -12.88 6.86
N PHE A 62 -4.16 -12.73 5.70
CA PHE A 62 -3.18 -13.68 5.19
C PHE A 62 -1.77 -13.18 5.51
N VAL A 63 -0.97 -14.03 6.14
CA VAL A 63 0.42 -13.73 6.49
C VAL A 63 1.32 -14.71 5.77
N SER A 64 2.28 -14.21 4.99
CA SER A 64 3.24 -15.09 4.34
C SER A 64 4.20 -15.73 5.35
N VAL A 65 4.68 -16.94 5.06
CA VAL A 65 5.76 -17.57 5.84
C VAL A 65 6.97 -16.63 5.97
N ARG A 66 7.31 -15.90 4.89
CA ARG A 66 8.43 -14.95 4.89
C ARG A 66 8.23 -13.80 5.87
N ALA A 67 7.01 -13.27 5.98
CA ALA A 67 6.70 -12.23 6.96
C ALA A 67 6.78 -12.75 8.40
N VAL A 68 6.37 -13.99 8.64
CA VAL A 68 6.54 -14.64 9.95
C VAL A 68 8.02 -14.81 10.30
N GLU A 69 8.86 -15.14 9.33
CA GLU A 69 10.30 -15.32 9.51
C GLU A 69 11.07 -13.98 9.59
N SER A 70 10.44 -12.86 9.22
CA SER A 70 11.07 -11.53 9.21
C SER A 70 10.89 -10.74 10.52
N GLY A 71 11.56 -9.58 10.58
CA GLY A 71 11.38 -8.55 11.61
C GLY A 71 10.34 -7.48 11.26
N LEU A 72 9.50 -7.72 10.24
CA LEU A 72 8.53 -6.74 9.71
C LEU A 72 7.06 -7.16 9.95
N LEU A 73 6.85 -8.19 10.77
CA LEU A 73 5.52 -8.80 10.95
C LEU A 73 4.51 -7.84 11.57
N ASP A 74 4.92 -7.07 12.58
CA ASP A 74 4.13 -6.02 13.22
C ASP A 74 3.71 -4.95 12.21
N GLY A 75 4.66 -4.49 11.40
CA GLY A 75 4.41 -3.51 10.35
C GLY A 75 3.43 -3.98 9.30
N LEU A 76 3.61 -5.22 8.84
CA LEU A 76 2.66 -5.85 7.93
C LEU A 76 1.26 -5.92 8.57
N ILE A 77 1.16 -6.39 9.80
CA ILE A 77 -0.15 -6.52 10.46
C ILE A 77 -0.80 -5.14 10.64
N ALA A 78 -0.04 -4.11 10.99
CA ALA A 78 -0.54 -2.74 11.07
C ALA A 78 -1.11 -2.28 9.73
N HIS A 79 -0.35 -2.41 8.64
CA HIS A 79 -0.81 -2.11 7.29
C HIS A 79 -2.13 -2.84 6.95
N GLU A 80 -2.16 -4.16 7.14
CA GLU A 80 -3.34 -4.97 6.83
C GLU A 80 -4.56 -4.64 7.70
N MET A 81 -4.35 -4.33 8.99
CA MET A 81 -5.40 -3.83 9.86
C MET A 81 -5.91 -2.44 9.42
N GLY A 82 -5.05 -1.62 8.81
CA GLY A 82 -5.44 -0.37 8.17
C GLY A 82 -6.47 -0.58 7.06
N HIS A 83 -6.28 -1.57 6.19
CA HIS A 83 -7.29 -1.96 5.19
C HIS A 83 -8.60 -2.42 5.82
N MET A 84 -8.54 -3.18 6.93
CA MET A 84 -9.73 -3.61 7.66
C MET A 84 -10.51 -2.40 8.19
N LEU A 85 -9.82 -1.46 8.86
CA LEU A 85 -10.44 -0.23 9.37
C LEU A 85 -11.07 0.60 8.25
N ARG A 86 -10.36 0.83 7.14
CA ARG A 86 -10.90 1.57 6.00
C ARG A 86 -12.13 0.89 5.39
N THR A 87 -12.15 -0.45 5.38
CA THR A 87 -13.32 -1.22 4.96
C THR A 87 -14.49 -1.04 5.93
N GLU A 88 -14.29 -1.21 7.24
CA GLU A 88 -15.33 -1.07 8.26
C GLU A 88 -15.92 0.35 8.29
N LEU A 89 -15.10 1.36 8.06
CA LEU A 89 -15.50 2.77 7.99
C LEU A 89 -16.19 3.13 6.66
N GLY A 90 -16.24 2.22 5.68
CA GLY A 90 -16.83 2.48 4.37
C GLY A 90 -16.08 3.53 3.56
N HIS A 91 -14.79 3.74 3.85
CA HIS A 91 -13.94 4.73 3.20
C HIS A 91 -13.94 4.54 1.68
N ALA A 92 -13.94 5.64 0.92
CA ALA A 92 -14.16 5.58 -0.53
C ALA A 92 -13.15 4.67 -1.27
N SER A 93 -11.91 4.57 -0.75
CA SER A 93 -10.88 3.68 -1.31
C SER A 93 -11.11 2.19 -1.08
N HIS A 94 -12.01 1.79 -0.16
CA HIS A 94 -12.28 0.39 0.21
C HIS A 94 -13.76 0.03 0.05
N ASN A 95 -14.49 0.83 -0.71
CA ASN A 95 -15.92 0.70 -0.87
C ASN A 95 -16.28 0.07 -2.22
N ALA A 96 -16.95 -1.09 -2.18
CA ALA A 96 -17.32 -1.84 -3.37
C ALA A 96 -18.25 -1.07 -4.33
N GLU A 97 -19.05 -0.13 -3.82
CA GLU A 97 -19.91 0.71 -4.67
C GLU A 97 -19.10 1.73 -5.46
N VAL A 98 -18.07 2.30 -4.82
CA VAL A 98 -17.14 3.22 -5.46
C VAL A 98 -16.36 2.50 -6.55
N PHE A 99 -15.93 1.26 -6.31
CA PHE A 99 -15.25 0.44 -7.34
C PHE A 99 -16.13 0.20 -8.57
N ARG A 100 -17.45 0.00 -8.36
CA ARG A 100 -18.40 -0.09 -9.49
C ARG A 100 -18.46 1.22 -10.28
N ALA A 101 -18.47 2.37 -9.62
CA ALA A 101 -18.43 3.67 -10.29
C ALA A 101 -17.13 3.86 -11.09
N LEU A 102 -15.97 3.51 -10.51
CA LEU A 102 -14.66 3.57 -11.18
C LEU A 102 -14.65 2.81 -12.51
N SER A 103 -15.19 1.59 -12.55
CA SER A 103 -15.26 0.78 -13.78
C SER A 103 -16.05 1.45 -14.93
N ARG A 104 -16.92 2.41 -14.62
CA ARG A 104 -17.73 3.14 -15.59
C ARG A 104 -17.08 4.45 -16.01
N GLU A 105 -16.45 5.13 -15.07
CA GLU A 105 -15.99 6.51 -15.22
C GLU A 105 -14.50 6.62 -15.58
N VAL A 106 -13.67 5.66 -15.17
CA VAL A 106 -12.23 5.66 -15.43
C VAL A 106 -11.94 4.82 -16.67
N ARG A 107 -11.33 5.45 -17.67
CA ARG A 107 -10.95 4.78 -18.92
C ARG A 107 -9.44 4.67 -19.02
N ILE A 108 -8.97 3.43 -19.15
CA ILE A 108 -7.55 3.12 -19.35
C ILE A 108 -7.37 2.23 -20.59
N PRO A 109 -6.23 2.35 -21.31
CA PRO A 109 -5.90 1.42 -22.38
C PRO A 109 -5.74 -0.01 -21.83
N ARG A 110 -6.12 -1.03 -22.61
CA ARG A 110 -5.95 -2.44 -22.22
C ARG A 110 -4.50 -2.79 -21.85
N ALA A 111 -3.53 -2.22 -22.56
CA ALA A 111 -2.11 -2.41 -22.27
C ALA A 111 -1.67 -1.83 -20.90
N ALA A 112 -2.46 -0.94 -20.31
CA ALA A 112 -2.20 -0.28 -19.04
C ALA A 112 -2.79 -1.03 -17.82
N GLU A 113 -3.68 -2.01 -18.02
CA GLU A 113 -4.47 -2.65 -16.95
C GLU A 113 -3.59 -3.12 -15.78
N GLY A 114 -2.48 -3.80 -16.05
CA GLY A 114 -1.57 -4.29 -15.00
C GLY A 114 -0.86 -3.16 -14.24
N ALA A 115 -0.40 -2.13 -14.95
CA ALA A 115 0.29 -0.99 -14.35
C ALA A 115 -0.69 -0.16 -13.50
N PHE A 116 -1.88 0.10 -14.04
CA PHE A 116 -2.91 0.87 -13.37
C PHE A 116 -3.47 0.13 -12.15
N SER A 117 -3.68 -1.19 -12.25
CA SER A 117 -4.12 -1.99 -11.10
C SER A 117 -3.14 -1.90 -9.94
N ALA A 118 -1.83 -2.01 -10.21
CA ALA A 118 -0.80 -1.82 -9.18
C ALA A 118 -0.82 -0.40 -8.58
N ALA A 119 -0.90 0.64 -9.42
CA ALA A 119 -0.97 2.03 -8.96
C ALA A 119 -2.26 2.35 -8.19
N PHE A 120 -3.38 1.72 -8.54
CA PHE A 120 -4.63 1.84 -7.82
C PHE A 120 -4.55 1.17 -6.44
N ASN A 121 -3.88 0.02 -6.33
CA ASN A 121 -3.61 -0.59 -5.02
C ASN A 121 -2.78 0.36 -4.15
N HIS A 122 -1.76 1.02 -4.70
CA HIS A 122 -0.99 2.01 -3.95
C HIS A 122 -1.85 3.15 -3.38
N ILE A 123 -2.95 3.55 -4.04
CA ILE A 123 -3.90 4.51 -3.45
C ILE A 123 -4.52 3.93 -2.17
N GLN A 124 -4.97 2.66 -2.21
CA GLN A 124 -5.54 2.00 -1.04
C GLN A 124 -4.51 1.87 0.08
N ASP A 125 -3.28 1.53 -0.29
CA ASP A 125 -2.16 1.34 0.62
C ASP A 125 -1.80 2.64 1.36
N ILE A 126 -1.80 3.81 0.68
CA ILE A 126 -1.62 5.12 1.35
C ILE A 126 -2.61 5.28 2.52
N TYR A 127 -3.90 4.96 2.30
CA TYR A 127 -4.91 5.11 3.34
C TYR A 127 -4.79 4.10 4.48
N ALA A 128 -4.25 2.93 4.21
CA ALA A 128 -3.93 1.94 5.23
C ALA A 128 -2.68 2.35 6.02
N ASP A 129 -1.68 2.89 5.33
CA ASP A 129 -0.43 3.36 5.89
C ASP A 129 -0.60 4.58 6.79
N ASP A 130 -1.58 5.46 6.52
CA ASP A 130 -2.00 6.52 7.46
C ASP A 130 -2.20 5.98 8.89
N TYR A 131 -2.66 4.72 9.04
CA TYR A 131 -2.75 4.05 10.33
C TYR A 131 -1.50 3.25 10.68
N ALA A 132 -0.84 2.58 9.73
CA ALA A 132 0.38 1.81 10.00
C ALA A 132 1.51 2.68 10.57
N PHE A 133 1.64 3.92 10.09
CA PHE A 133 2.63 4.87 10.58
C PHE A 133 2.44 5.30 12.04
N LEU A 134 1.24 5.15 12.61
CA LEU A 134 1.02 5.33 14.05
C LEU A 134 1.76 4.27 14.87
N VAL A 135 1.89 3.06 14.33
CA VAL A 135 2.62 1.94 14.96
C VAL A 135 4.12 2.06 14.70
N PHE A 136 4.54 2.48 13.51
CA PHE A 136 5.96 2.64 13.18
C PHE A 136 6.63 3.77 13.98
N SER A 137 5.89 4.85 14.24
CA SER A 137 6.45 6.05 14.87
C SER A 137 6.84 5.86 16.34
N THR A 138 6.41 4.77 17.00
CA THR A 138 6.68 4.52 18.42
C THR A 138 8.01 3.84 18.70
N ASP A 139 8.64 3.23 17.69
CA ASP A 139 9.82 2.38 17.92
C ASP A 139 11.16 3.11 17.76
N GLY A 140 11.14 4.42 17.45
CA GLY A 140 12.34 5.26 17.31
C GLY A 140 13.25 4.92 16.12
N ASP A 141 12.88 3.92 15.33
CA ASP A 141 13.65 3.34 14.23
C ASP A 141 13.00 3.70 12.88
N ASP A 142 13.82 4.00 11.86
CA ASP A 142 13.34 4.50 10.56
C ASP A 142 12.94 3.34 9.62
N ARG A 143 12.32 2.30 10.18
CA ARG A 143 11.93 1.06 9.48
C ARG A 143 11.05 1.32 8.26
N ALA A 144 10.20 2.35 8.34
CA ALA A 144 9.36 2.76 7.22
C ALA A 144 10.21 3.31 6.07
N TYR A 145 11.17 4.20 6.35
CA TYR A 145 12.11 4.70 5.34
C TYR A 145 12.93 3.57 4.72
N GLU A 146 13.47 2.66 5.53
CA GLU A 146 14.21 1.50 5.02
C GLU A 146 13.36 0.58 4.13
N PHE A 147 12.09 0.35 4.51
CA PHE A 147 11.18 -0.46 3.71
C PHE A 147 10.88 0.17 2.35
N PHE A 148 10.52 1.45 2.32
CA PHE A 148 10.19 2.16 1.08
C PHE A 148 11.42 2.44 0.20
N SER A 149 12.60 2.65 0.79
CA SER A 149 13.84 2.81 0.03
C SER A 149 14.22 1.55 -0.75
N GLN A 150 14.06 0.36 -0.15
CA GLN A 150 14.29 -0.92 -0.82
C GLN A 150 13.41 -1.12 -2.06
N TRP A 151 12.17 -0.59 -2.07
CA TRP A 151 11.30 -0.65 -3.24
C TRP A 151 11.86 0.19 -4.40
N ILE A 152 12.31 1.41 -4.11
CA ILE A 152 12.91 2.31 -5.11
C ILE A 152 14.17 1.68 -5.69
N GLU A 153 15.03 1.11 -4.84
CA GLU A 153 16.26 0.43 -5.26
C GLU A 153 15.98 -0.83 -6.10
N GLY A 154 15.01 -1.64 -5.67
CA GLY A 154 14.61 -2.86 -6.37
C GLY A 154 14.06 -2.58 -7.77
N ASN A 155 13.24 -1.53 -7.92
CA ASN A 155 12.60 -1.18 -9.20
C ASN A 155 13.62 -0.83 -10.30
N ALA A 156 14.76 -0.24 -9.95
CA ALA A 156 15.84 0.04 -10.90
C ALA A 156 16.30 -1.21 -11.66
N SER A 157 16.36 -2.36 -10.97
CA SER A 157 16.76 -3.65 -11.58
C SER A 157 15.67 -4.31 -12.43
N MET A 158 14.40 -3.92 -12.25
CA MET A 158 13.24 -4.56 -12.87
C MET A 158 12.79 -3.91 -14.18
N ARG A 159 13.40 -2.77 -14.56
CA ARG A 159 13.12 -2.03 -15.78
C ARG A 159 13.25 -2.93 -17.02
N GLY A 160 12.38 -2.74 -17.99
CA GLY A 160 12.43 -3.47 -19.25
C GLY A 160 12.03 -2.64 -20.46
N ARG A 161 11.77 -3.31 -21.59
CA ARG A 161 11.33 -2.66 -22.83
C ARG A 161 9.83 -2.31 -22.85
N ASN A 162 9.03 -2.88 -21.94
CA ASN A 162 7.60 -2.62 -21.89
C ASN A 162 7.34 -1.27 -21.20
N ARG A 163 6.83 -0.30 -21.97
CA ARG A 163 6.57 1.07 -21.49
C ARG A 163 5.59 1.11 -20.32
N TRP A 164 4.46 0.42 -20.41
CA TRP A 164 3.46 0.39 -19.33
C TRP A 164 4.00 -0.29 -18.07
N LYS A 165 4.82 -1.33 -18.21
CA LYS A 165 5.53 -1.92 -17.07
C LYS A 165 6.40 -0.87 -16.36
N ASN A 166 7.20 -0.10 -17.12
CA ASN A 166 8.06 0.92 -16.53
C ASN A 166 7.25 2.06 -15.88
N VAL A 167 6.12 2.48 -16.47
CA VAL A 167 5.21 3.45 -15.85
C VAL A 167 4.62 2.92 -14.55
N GLY A 168 4.28 1.62 -14.48
CA GLY A 168 3.87 0.97 -13.23
C GLY A 168 4.97 0.99 -12.16
N LEU A 169 6.22 0.71 -12.53
CA LEU A 169 7.37 0.81 -11.61
C LEU A 169 7.61 2.26 -11.15
N ALA A 170 7.43 3.25 -12.03
CA ALA A 170 7.49 4.67 -11.67
C ALA A 170 6.34 5.05 -10.71
N ALA A 171 5.14 4.49 -10.89
CA ALA A 171 4.04 4.64 -9.93
C ALA A 171 4.37 4.04 -8.56
N THR A 172 5.06 2.90 -8.51
CA THR A 172 5.58 2.33 -7.25
C THR A 172 6.65 3.22 -6.60
N ASN A 173 7.57 3.80 -7.39
CA ASN A 173 8.56 4.75 -6.87
C ASN A 173 7.89 6.02 -6.34
N GLY A 174 6.93 6.57 -7.08
CA GLY A 174 6.13 7.71 -6.66
C GLY A 174 5.32 7.40 -5.40
N PHE A 175 4.74 6.21 -5.28
CA PHE A 175 4.08 5.76 -4.05
C PHE A 175 5.04 5.73 -2.87
N ALA A 176 6.20 5.10 -3.00
CA ALA A 176 7.19 5.03 -1.92
C ALA A 176 7.62 6.43 -1.43
N LEU A 177 7.98 7.34 -2.34
CA LEU A 177 8.34 8.72 -2.00
C LEU A 177 7.16 9.50 -1.42
N GLY A 178 5.99 9.41 -2.07
CA GLY A 178 4.79 10.12 -1.68
C GLY A 178 4.30 9.72 -0.30
N ASN A 179 4.38 8.43 0.03
CA ASN A 179 4.02 7.90 1.34
C ASN A 179 4.96 8.41 2.43
N LEU A 180 6.28 8.40 2.19
CA LEU A 180 7.25 8.96 3.13
C LEU A 180 7.05 10.47 3.33
N LEU A 181 6.79 11.23 2.26
CA LEU A 181 6.50 12.66 2.34
C LEU A 181 5.26 12.94 3.18
N ARG A 182 4.17 12.21 2.92
CA ARG A 182 2.89 12.34 3.62
C ARG A 182 3.05 12.20 5.13
N HIS A 183 3.92 11.28 5.55
CA HIS A 183 4.18 10.97 6.95
C HIS A 183 5.38 11.72 7.55
N GLY A 184 5.91 12.73 6.85
CA GLY A 184 7.02 13.56 7.34
C GLY A 184 8.35 12.81 7.50
N ARG A 185 8.55 11.73 6.75
CA ARG A 185 9.75 10.86 6.79
C ARG A 185 10.69 11.05 5.60
N LEU A 186 10.44 12.04 4.75
CA LEU A 186 11.31 12.36 3.61
C LEU A 186 11.58 13.86 3.52
N SER A 187 12.85 14.23 3.42
CA SER A 187 13.28 15.59 3.12
C SER A 187 13.25 15.86 1.60
N LYS A 188 13.23 17.14 1.21
CA LYS A 188 13.36 17.53 -0.20
C LYS A 188 14.75 17.25 -0.77
N ASP A 189 15.77 17.24 0.09
CA ASP A 189 17.18 17.02 -0.29
C ASP A 189 17.58 15.54 -0.14
N ASP A 190 16.61 14.65 0.05
CA ASP A 190 16.85 13.23 0.29
C ASP A 190 17.37 12.52 -0.98
N PRO A 191 18.43 11.68 -0.89
CA PRO A 191 19.01 11.00 -2.05
C PRO A 191 18.04 10.04 -2.77
N LEU A 192 16.95 9.60 -2.13
CA LEU A 192 15.93 8.77 -2.77
C LEU A 192 15.25 9.48 -3.94
N TRP A 193 15.15 10.81 -3.92
CA TRP A 193 14.64 11.58 -5.05
C TRP A 193 15.47 11.35 -6.30
N GLU A 194 16.79 11.54 -6.21
CA GLU A 194 17.68 11.33 -7.36
C GLU A 194 17.69 9.87 -7.82
N ARG A 195 17.60 8.92 -6.89
CA ARG A 195 17.49 7.49 -7.21
C ARG A 195 16.25 7.20 -8.07
N ALA A 196 15.10 7.74 -7.67
CA ALA A 196 13.84 7.56 -8.38
C ALA A 196 13.79 8.35 -9.69
N HIS A 197 14.36 9.56 -9.74
CA HIS A 197 14.48 10.34 -10.96
C HIS A 197 15.42 9.69 -11.99
N ALA A 198 16.49 9.03 -11.55
CA ALA A 198 17.36 8.26 -12.44
C ALA A 198 16.59 7.14 -13.16
N PHE A 199 15.65 6.47 -12.47
CA PHE A 199 14.78 5.47 -13.08
C PHE A 199 14.00 6.04 -14.28
N ASP A 200 13.35 7.19 -14.08
CA ASP A 200 12.56 7.90 -15.09
C ASP A 200 13.41 8.30 -16.31
N ARG A 201 14.55 8.98 -16.07
CA ARG A 201 15.49 9.39 -17.12
C ARG A 201 15.92 8.21 -17.99
N GLU A 202 16.28 7.11 -17.35
CA GLU A 202 16.71 5.89 -18.05
C GLU A 202 15.56 5.13 -18.71
N ALA A 203 14.32 5.33 -18.27
CA ALA A 203 13.11 4.77 -18.89
C ALA A 203 12.53 5.66 -20.01
N GLY A 204 13.08 6.87 -20.19
CA GLY A 204 12.73 7.81 -21.25
C GLY A 204 11.39 8.51 -21.04
N PHE A 205 11.06 8.87 -19.80
CA PHE A 205 9.91 9.72 -19.44
C PHE A 205 10.16 10.42 -18.10
N GLU A 206 9.23 11.29 -17.68
CA GLU A 206 9.22 11.92 -16.36
C GLU A 206 7.83 11.76 -15.73
N ALA A 207 7.75 11.07 -14.60
CA ALA A 207 6.49 10.75 -13.92
C ALA A 207 6.60 10.72 -12.39
N VAL A 208 7.73 10.29 -11.84
CA VAL A 208 7.94 10.04 -10.40
C VAL A 208 7.58 11.25 -9.55
N ALA A 209 8.04 12.46 -9.89
CA ALA A 209 7.70 13.65 -9.10
C ALA A 209 6.20 13.94 -9.07
N ALA A 210 5.52 13.84 -10.21
CA ALA A 210 4.08 14.06 -10.28
C ALA A 210 3.30 12.98 -9.51
N LEU A 211 3.77 11.72 -9.57
CA LEU A 211 3.18 10.60 -8.84
C LEU A 211 3.42 10.72 -7.33
N ALA A 212 4.62 11.10 -6.89
CA ALA A 212 4.95 11.33 -5.49
C ALA A 212 4.10 12.47 -4.90
N ASP A 213 3.97 13.58 -5.63
CA ASP A 213 3.10 14.69 -5.22
C ASP A 213 1.63 14.26 -5.13
N PHE A 214 1.16 13.47 -6.10
CA PHE A 214 -0.19 12.91 -6.11
C PHE A 214 -0.47 12.05 -4.87
N TYR A 215 0.37 11.05 -4.57
CA TYR A 215 0.16 10.17 -3.42
C TYR A 215 0.28 10.93 -2.09
N ALA A 216 1.24 11.85 -1.99
CA ALA A 216 1.45 12.63 -0.76
C ALA A 216 0.22 13.50 -0.41
N LYS A 217 -0.46 14.03 -1.43
CA LYS A 217 -1.57 14.99 -1.29
C LYS A 217 -2.96 14.37 -1.43
N LEU A 218 -3.07 13.04 -1.40
CA LEU A 218 -4.38 12.39 -1.36
C LEU A 218 -5.20 12.95 -0.17
N PRO A 219 -6.47 13.36 -0.38
CA PRO A 219 -7.31 13.84 0.73
C PRO A 219 -7.53 12.72 1.74
N GLU A 220 -7.51 13.00 3.05
CA GLU A 220 -7.58 11.96 4.11
C GLU A 220 -8.89 11.15 4.13
N ASP A 221 -10.02 11.79 3.81
CA ASP A 221 -11.35 11.19 3.75
C ASP A 221 -12.15 11.79 2.58
N PRO A 222 -11.84 11.40 1.32
CA PRO A 222 -12.50 11.94 0.16
C PRO A 222 -13.92 11.37 0.06
N SER A 223 -14.88 12.22 -0.33
CA SER A 223 -16.18 11.74 -0.79
C SER A 223 -16.01 10.76 -1.97
N PRO A 224 -16.98 9.85 -2.23
CA PRO A 224 -16.94 8.95 -3.38
C PRO A 224 -16.62 9.63 -4.71
N ALA A 225 -17.26 10.78 -5.00
CA ALA A 225 -17.02 11.53 -6.24
C ALA A 225 -15.61 12.14 -6.29
N ALA A 226 -15.12 12.67 -5.17
CA ALA A 226 -13.76 13.18 -5.08
C ALA A 226 -12.73 12.05 -5.26
N PHE A 227 -12.99 10.86 -4.71
CA PHE A 227 -12.14 9.69 -4.89
C PHE A 227 -12.07 9.24 -6.35
N VAL A 228 -13.20 9.15 -7.05
CA VAL A 228 -13.22 8.87 -8.51
C VAL A 228 -12.41 9.91 -9.28
N THR A 229 -12.49 11.18 -8.89
CA THR A 229 -11.66 12.24 -9.47
C THR A 229 -10.16 11.99 -9.26
N GLN A 230 -9.74 11.56 -8.07
CA GLN A 230 -8.32 11.22 -7.81
C GLN A 230 -7.85 10.05 -8.67
N VAL A 231 -8.67 9.02 -8.82
CA VAL A 231 -8.33 7.85 -9.65
C VAL A 231 -8.22 8.23 -11.14
N ASN A 232 -9.06 9.14 -11.62
CA ASN A 232 -8.93 9.71 -12.98
C ASN A 232 -7.66 10.55 -13.16
N THR A 233 -7.28 11.33 -12.15
CA THR A 233 -6.01 12.07 -12.14
C THR A 233 -4.83 11.13 -12.26
N LEU A 234 -4.79 10.05 -11.48
CA LEU A 234 -3.75 9.01 -11.57
C LEU A 234 -3.68 8.41 -12.99
N ALA A 235 -4.83 8.00 -13.54
CA ALA A 235 -4.90 7.46 -14.90
C ALA A 235 -4.35 8.42 -15.95
N THR A 236 -4.63 9.72 -15.79
CA THR A 236 -4.15 10.78 -16.69
C THR A 236 -2.63 10.95 -16.60
N VAL A 237 -2.07 11.00 -15.39
CA VAL A 237 -0.61 11.12 -15.17
C VAL A 237 0.11 9.93 -15.80
N MET A 238 -0.36 8.71 -15.53
CA MET A 238 0.24 7.49 -16.07
C MET A 238 0.14 7.42 -17.60
N THR A 239 -0.99 7.83 -18.18
CA THR A 239 -1.18 7.84 -19.63
C THR A 239 -0.24 8.83 -20.31
N ARG A 240 -0.07 10.03 -19.76
CA ARG A 240 0.89 11.02 -20.28
C ARG A 240 2.32 10.48 -20.27
N ALA A 241 2.75 9.86 -19.17
CA ALA A 241 4.07 9.23 -19.06
C ALA A 241 4.26 8.11 -20.08
N ALA A 242 3.23 7.29 -20.33
CA ALA A 242 3.28 6.23 -21.34
C ALA A 242 3.39 6.75 -22.77
N SER A 243 2.92 7.97 -23.05
CA SER A 243 2.93 8.60 -24.38
C SER A 243 4.12 9.52 -24.66
N SER A 244 5.00 9.73 -23.68
CA SER A 244 6.19 10.61 -23.82
C SER A 244 7.28 10.03 -24.71
#